data_AF-A0A0B3AII4-F1
#
_entry.id   AF-A0A0B3AII4-F1
#
_cell.length_a   1.000
_cell.length_b   1.000
_cell.length_c   1.000
_cell.angle_alpha   90.00
_cell.angle_beta   90.00
_cell.angle_gamma   90.00
#
_symmetry.space_group_name_H-M   'P 1'
#
loop_
_entity.id
_entity.type
_entity.pdbx_description
1 polymer ?
#
loop_
_entity_poly.entity_id
_entity_poly.type
_entity_poly.pdbx_seq_one_letter_code
_entity_poly.pdbx_strand_id
1 'polypeptide(L)'
;MASIEIHKAHIKEHIQELIDAITIGIEKRPATIGLHISACAIELLELYLHKTGKITSGAMIKHEWFKAPKEGQKILPLAERKLAVQFEEKDKILSLMYTIEEERNKLIYGKPSQATLTASLNAFEKLHTILKKKIQEAGEEIE
;
A
#
# COMPACT_ATOMS: atom_id res chain seq x y z
N MET A 1 1.73 -10.89 -18.22
CA MET A 1 0.30 -11.26 -18.25
C MET A 1 -0.11 -12.02 -17.00
N ALA A 2 0.56 -13.13 -16.62
CA ALA A 2 0.22 -13.84 -15.38
C ALA A 2 0.29 -12.97 -14.10
N SER A 3 1.29 -12.08 -13.95
CA SER A 3 1.39 -11.26 -12.72
C SER A 3 0.30 -10.18 -12.63
N ILE A 4 -0.15 -9.56 -13.75
CA ILE A 4 -1.17 -8.50 -13.73
C ILE A 4 -2.50 -9.03 -13.18
N GLU A 5 -2.98 -10.16 -13.70
CA GLU A 5 -4.26 -10.73 -13.25
C GLU A 5 -4.18 -11.26 -11.81
N ILE A 6 -3.01 -11.74 -11.39
CA ILE A 6 -2.76 -12.11 -9.98
C ILE A 6 -2.86 -10.88 -9.07
N HIS A 7 -2.21 -9.77 -9.41
CA HIS A 7 -2.32 -8.52 -8.63
C HIS A 7 -3.77 -8.07 -8.53
N LYS A 8 -4.53 -8.09 -9.65
CA LYS A 8 -5.95 -7.72 -9.64
C LYS A 8 -6.78 -8.62 -8.73
N ALA A 9 -6.54 -9.93 -8.76
CA ALA A 9 -7.23 -10.88 -7.88
C ALA A 9 -6.93 -10.58 -6.40
N HIS A 10 -5.67 -10.39 -6.04
CA HIS A 10 -5.28 -10.04 -4.66
C HIS A 10 -5.83 -8.68 -4.23
N ILE A 11 -5.82 -7.66 -5.10
CA ILE A 11 -6.42 -6.35 -4.82
C ILE A 11 -7.90 -6.52 -4.48
N LYS A 12 -8.63 -7.27 -5.30
CA LYS A 12 -10.05 -7.55 -5.08
C LYS A 12 -10.30 -8.26 -3.74
N GLU A 13 -9.52 -9.29 -3.44
CA GLU A 13 -9.60 -10.01 -2.17
C GLU A 13 -9.34 -9.08 -0.98
N HIS A 14 -8.29 -8.27 -1.03
CA HIS A 14 -7.98 -7.34 0.05
C HIS A 14 -9.03 -6.24 0.23
N ILE A 15 -9.60 -5.72 -0.87
CA ILE A 15 -10.70 -4.76 -0.80
C ILE A 15 -11.92 -5.39 -0.14
N GLN A 16 -12.26 -6.63 -0.50
CA GLN A 16 -13.39 -7.34 0.11
C GLN A 16 -13.20 -7.55 1.61
N GLU A 17 -12.01 -8.00 2.03
CA GLU A 17 -11.69 -8.18 3.46
C GLU A 17 -11.74 -6.86 4.23
N LEU A 18 -11.35 -5.74 3.60
CA LEU A 18 -11.48 -4.41 4.18
C LEU A 18 -12.94 -3.99 4.33
N ILE A 19 -13.77 -4.21 3.30
CA ILE A 19 -15.22 -3.92 3.36
C ILE A 19 -15.89 -4.70 4.49
N ASP A 20 -15.57 -6.00 4.62
CA ASP A 20 -16.12 -6.85 5.66
C ASP A 20 -15.68 -6.39 7.06
N ALA A 21 -14.39 -6.06 7.22
CA ALA A 21 -13.85 -5.52 8.47
C ALA A 21 -14.51 -4.19 8.86
N ILE A 22 -14.70 -3.27 7.90
CA ILE A 22 -15.38 -1.99 8.11
C ILE A 22 -16.84 -2.21 8.50
N THR A 23 -17.53 -3.13 7.81
CA THR A 23 -18.95 -3.44 8.07
C THR A 23 -19.17 -4.01 9.48
N ILE A 24 -18.24 -4.84 9.95
CA ILE A 24 -18.26 -5.38 11.33
C ILE A 24 -18.01 -4.27 12.38
N GLY A 25 -17.17 -3.30 12.03
CA GLY A 25 -16.71 -2.20 12.88
C GLY A 25 -15.18 -2.17 12.94
N ILE A 26 -14.58 -1.03 12.59
CA ILE A 26 -13.13 -0.88 12.42
C ILE A 26 -12.34 -1.12 13.70
N GLU A 27 -12.95 -0.82 14.85
CA GLU A 27 -12.41 -1.06 16.18
C GLU A 27 -12.39 -2.53 16.58
N LYS A 28 -13.21 -3.37 15.94
CA LYS A 28 -13.31 -4.81 16.21
C LYS A 28 -12.32 -5.64 15.39
N ARG A 29 -11.84 -5.09 14.27
CA ARG A 29 -10.95 -5.78 13.32
C ARG A 29 -9.69 -4.96 12.95
N PRO A 30 -9.00 -4.30 13.90
CA PRO A 30 -7.89 -3.41 13.57
C PRO A 30 -6.72 -4.12 12.89
N ALA A 31 -6.37 -5.34 13.33
CA ALA A 31 -5.29 -6.12 12.74
C ALA A 31 -5.62 -6.53 11.29
N THR A 32 -6.86 -6.90 11.00
CA THR A 32 -7.35 -7.18 9.64
C THR A 32 -7.21 -5.94 8.77
N ILE A 33 -7.65 -4.78 9.26
CA ILE A 33 -7.51 -3.51 8.53
C ILE A 33 -6.05 -3.19 8.24
N GLY A 34 -5.17 -3.28 9.25
CA GLY A 34 -3.75 -3.01 9.07
C GLY A 34 -3.08 -3.96 8.07
N LEU A 35 -3.42 -5.25 8.12
CA LEU A 35 -2.88 -6.25 7.19
C LEU A 35 -3.32 -5.97 5.75
N HIS A 36 -4.63 -5.83 5.51
CA HIS A 36 -5.16 -5.72 4.16
C HIS A 36 -4.90 -4.36 3.52
N ILE A 37 -4.86 -3.25 4.28
CA ILE A 37 -4.41 -1.96 3.76
C ILE A 37 -2.96 -2.07 3.28
N SER A 38 -2.07 -2.62 4.10
CA SER A 38 -0.65 -2.74 3.76
C SER A 38 -0.44 -3.64 2.55
N ALA A 39 -1.06 -4.81 2.53
CA ALA A 39 -0.93 -5.76 1.43
C ALA A 39 -1.52 -5.19 0.12
N CYS A 40 -2.72 -4.62 0.17
CA CYS A 40 -3.35 -4.00 -1.01
C CYS A 40 -2.52 -2.83 -1.54
N ALA A 41 -1.94 -2.00 -0.67
CA ALA A 41 -1.07 -0.90 -1.07
C ALA A 41 0.16 -1.39 -1.87
N ILE A 42 0.73 -2.55 -1.50
CA ILE A 42 1.84 -3.17 -2.23
C ILE A 42 1.37 -3.68 -3.59
N GLU A 43 0.28 -4.43 -3.63
CA GLU A 43 -0.29 -4.99 -4.87
C GLU A 43 -0.62 -3.89 -5.89
N LEU A 44 -1.20 -2.76 -5.44
CA LEU A 44 -1.48 -1.60 -6.28
C LEU A 44 -0.19 -0.98 -6.86
N LEU A 45 0.84 -0.83 -6.03
CA LEU A 45 2.11 -0.25 -6.47
C LEU A 45 2.85 -1.16 -7.44
N GLU A 46 2.89 -2.46 -7.16
CA GLU A 46 3.48 -3.47 -8.05
C GLU A 46 2.76 -3.48 -9.39
N LEU A 47 1.43 -3.57 -9.39
CA LEU A 47 0.62 -3.53 -10.61
C LEU A 47 0.95 -2.31 -11.46
N TYR A 48 0.96 -1.12 -10.86
CA TYR A 48 1.31 0.11 -11.55
C TYR A 48 2.73 0.06 -12.15
N LEU A 49 3.73 -0.35 -11.37
CA LEU A 49 5.12 -0.33 -11.81
C LEU A 49 5.43 -1.43 -12.83
N HIS A 50 4.80 -2.60 -12.74
CA HIS A 50 4.86 -3.64 -13.77
C HIS A 50 4.23 -3.15 -15.06
N LYS A 51 3.02 -2.57 -14.98
CA LYS A 51 2.28 -2.14 -16.16
C LYS A 51 2.98 -1.02 -16.91
N THR A 52 3.63 -0.10 -16.20
CA THR A 52 4.41 0.99 -16.78
C THR A 52 5.85 0.61 -17.13
N GLY A 53 6.23 -0.67 -16.98
CA GLY A 53 7.56 -1.19 -17.32
C GLY A 53 8.68 -0.64 -16.43
N LYS A 54 8.36 -0.13 -15.23
CA LYS A 54 9.32 0.41 -14.27
C LYS A 54 10.05 -0.69 -13.50
N ILE A 55 9.39 -1.83 -13.29
CA ILE A 55 9.99 -3.04 -12.72
C ILE A 55 9.62 -4.27 -13.56
N THR A 56 10.47 -5.29 -13.55
CA THR A 56 10.23 -6.54 -14.31
C THR A 56 9.11 -7.35 -13.66
N SER A 57 8.37 -8.17 -14.41
CA SER A 57 7.24 -8.97 -13.88
C SER A 57 7.58 -10.01 -12.80
N GLY A 58 8.86 -10.22 -12.48
CA GLY A 58 9.31 -11.06 -11.37
C GLY A 58 9.90 -10.26 -10.20
N ALA A 59 9.95 -8.93 -10.31
CA ALA A 59 10.38 -8.08 -9.20
C ALA A 59 9.28 -8.01 -8.15
N MET A 60 9.65 -8.18 -6.88
CA MET A 60 8.73 -8.06 -5.75
C MET A 60 9.16 -6.90 -4.85
N ILE A 61 8.19 -6.12 -4.44
CA ILE A 61 8.27 -5.04 -3.48
C ILE A 61 7.85 -5.59 -2.13
N LYS A 62 8.72 -5.41 -1.13
CA LYS A 62 8.44 -5.87 0.22
C LYS A 62 7.92 -4.73 1.07
N HIS A 63 6.89 -4.99 1.87
CA HIS A 63 6.29 -3.97 2.73
C HIS A 63 7.31 -3.36 3.72
N GLU A 64 8.30 -4.14 4.17
CA GLU A 64 9.36 -3.68 5.08
C GLU A 64 10.26 -2.60 4.46
N TRP A 65 10.23 -2.43 3.12
CA TRP A 65 10.95 -1.33 2.47
C TRP A 65 10.36 0.04 2.83
N PHE A 66 9.09 0.08 3.21
CA PHE A 66 8.35 1.28 3.60
C PHE A 66 8.39 1.51 5.11
N LYS A 67 9.35 0.92 5.81
CA LYS A 67 9.65 1.33 7.18
C LYS A 67 10.44 2.64 7.17
N ALA A 68 9.83 3.71 7.67
CA ALA A 68 10.50 4.99 7.80
C ALA A 68 11.72 4.88 8.72
N PRO A 69 12.87 5.50 8.38
CA PRO A 69 13.97 5.66 9.31
C PRO A 69 13.50 6.52 10.49
N LYS A 70 14.02 6.24 11.70
CA LYS A 70 13.69 7.03 12.88
C LYS A 70 14.26 8.45 12.74
N GLU A 71 13.60 9.42 13.36
CA GLU A 71 14.11 10.79 13.47
C GLU A 71 15.57 10.79 13.94
N GLY A 72 16.43 11.52 13.22
CA GLY A 72 17.87 11.59 13.48
C GLY A 72 18.73 10.54 12.76
N GLN A 73 18.14 9.52 12.13
CA GLN A 73 18.90 8.59 11.28
C GLN A 73 19.18 9.23 9.91
N LYS A 74 20.45 9.51 9.60
CA LYS A 74 20.90 9.99 8.26
C LYS A 74 20.95 8.87 7.22
N ILE A 75 19.95 7.99 7.19
CA ILE A 75 19.91 6.85 6.28
C ILE A 75 18.74 7.07 5.32
N LEU A 76 19.02 7.03 4.02
CA LEU A 76 17.97 7.03 3.01
C LEU A 76 17.00 5.87 3.26
N PRO A 77 15.67 6.10 3.20
CA PRO A 77 14.69 5.04 3.34
C PRO A 77 15.00 3.83 2.45
N LEU A 78 14.64 2.63 2.90
CA LEU A 78 14.97 1.41 2.17
C LEU A 78 14.26 1.36 0.81
N ALA A 79 13.02 1.83 0.73
CA ALA A 79 12.28 1.98 -0.52
C ALA A 79 13.03 2.87 -1.53
N GLU A 80 13.61 4.01 -1.13
CA GLU A 80 14.36 4.86 -2.07
C GLU A 80 15.59 4.17 -2.66
N ARG A 81 16.24 3.30 -1.88
CA ARG A 81 17.41 2.54 -2.34
C ARG A 81 17.04 1.33 -3.19
N LYS A 82 15.93 0.66 -2.88
CA LYS A 82 15.49 -0.58 -3.54
C LYS A 82 14.60 -0.31 -4.77
N LEU A 83 13.81 0.75 -4.74
CA LEU A 83 13.02 1.28 -5.86
C LEU A 83 13.77 2.45 -6.50
N ALA A 84 14.93 2.16 -7.08
CA ALA A 84 15.77 3.11 -7.82
C ALA A 84 15.20 3.46 -9.21
N VAL A 85 13.87 3.57 -9.30
CA VAL A 85 13.11 3.87 -10.52
C VAL A 85 12.37 5.19 -10.33
N GLN A 86 12.17 5.92 -11.43
CA GLN A 86 11.44 7.18 -11.46
C GLN A 86 10.06 6.99 -12.07
N PHE A 87 9.04 7.47 -11.37
CA PHE A 87 7.64 7.41 -11.76
C PHE A 87 6.88 8.62 -11.22
N GLU A 88 5.71 8.87 -11.80
CA GLU A 88 4.93 10.07 -11.47
C GLU A 88 4.40 10.00 -10.04
N GLU A 89 4.39 11.15 -9.34
CA GLU A 89 3.96 11.26 -7.94
C GLU A 89 4.72 10.35 -6.96
N LYS A 90 5.94 9.89 -7.32
CA LYS A 90 6.76 8.99 -6.49
C LYS A 90 6.84 9.42 -5.03
N ASP A 91 7.27 10.64 -4.75
CA ASP A 91 7.46 11.13 -3.38
C ASP A 91 6.16 11.08 -2.55
N LYS A 92 5.03 11.41 -3.19
CA LYS A 92 3.71 11.40 -2.58
C LYS A 92 3.22 9.96 -2.30
N ILE A 93 3.41 9.06 -3.27
CA ILE A 93 3.10 7.64 -3.13
C ILE A 93 3.94 7.04 -2.00
N LEU A 94 5.26 7.27 -2.00
CA LEU A 94 6.16 6.76 -0.97
C LEU A 94 5.79 7.32 0.41
N SER A 95 5.45 8.61 0.53
CA SER A 95 4.99 9.21 1.79
C SER A 95 3.74 8.52 2.35
N LEU A 96 2.78 8.17 1.48
CA LEU A 96 1.57 7.42 1.88
C LEU A 96 1.91 5.99 2.28
N MET A 97 2.80 5.32 1.55
CA MET A 97 3.28 3.97 1.90
C MET A 97 3.98 3.93 3.26
N TYR A 98 4.83 4.93 3.56
CA TYR A 98 5.47 5.05 4.88
C TYR A 98 4.44 5.22 6.01
N THR A 99 3.42 6.05 5.77
CA THR A 99 2.32 6.26 6.73
C THR A 99 1.55 4.95 6.96
N ILE A 100 1.21 4.24 5.89
CA ILE A 100 0.51 2.95 5.96
C ILE A 100 1.32 1.92 6.75
N GLU A 101 2.61 1.78 6.50
CA GLU A 101 3.46 0.81 7.22
C GLU A 101 3.66 1.19 8.70
N GLU A 102 3.73 2.50 9.02
CA GLU A 102 3.79 2.95 10.41
C GLU A 102 2.50 2.61 11.16
N GLU A 103 1.34 2.94 10.58
CA GLU A 103 0.04 2.66 11.20
C GLU A 103 -0.25 1.15 11.25
N ARG A 104 0.15 0.38 10.23
CA ARG A 104 0.06 -1.10 10.22
C ARG A 104 0.66 -1.70 11.49
N ASN A 105 1.87 -1.27 11.86
CA ASN A 105 2.54 -1.80 13.04
C ASN A 105 1.77 -1.47 14.33
N LYS A 106 1.15 -0.29 14.42
CA LYS A 106 0.29 0.11 15.55
C LYS A 106 -1.02 -0.68 15.58
N LEU A 107 -1.60 -0.97 14.42
CA LEU A 107 -2.86 -1.71 14.26
C LEU A 107 -2.72 -3.21 14.57
N ILE A 108 -1.61 -3.83 14.16
CA ILE A 108 -1.39 -5.28 14.33
C ILE A 108 -0.83 -5.62 15.71
N TYR A 109 0.13 -4.85 16.20
CA TYR A 109 0.89 -5.20 17.42
C TYR A 109 0.61 -4.26 18.60
N GLY A 110 -0.05 -3.12 18.37
CA GLY A 110 -0.29 -2.10 19.38
C GLY A 110 -1.69 -2.15 20.01
N LYS A 111 -2.01 -1.09 20.75
CA LYS A 111 -3.37 -0.77 21.18
C LYS A 111 -3.90 0.34 20.27
N PRO A 112 -4.58 0.00 19.17
CA PRO A 112 -4.98 0.98 18.17
C PRO A 112 -6.01 1.95 18.74
N SER A 113 -5.80 3.23 18.48
CA SER A 113 -6.79 4.27 18.78
C SER A 113 -7.71 4.45 17.56
N GLN A 114 -8.87 5.08 17.78
CA GLN A 114 -9.73 5.50 16.67
C GLN A 114 -8.97 6.38 15.67
N ALA A 115 -8.09 7.25 16.16
CA ALA A 115 -7.26 8.12 15.32
C ALA A 115 -6.30 7.32 14.42
N THR A 116 -5.68 6.25 14.95
CA THR A 116 -4.81 5.33 14.20
C THR A 116 -5.57 4.63 13.07
N LEU A 117 -6.78 4.15 13.37
CA LEU A 117 -7.65 3.51 12.38
C LEU A 117 -8.04 4.47 11.25
N THR A 118 -8.54 5.65 11.62
CA THR A 118 -8.93 6.69 10.65
C THR A 118 -7.73 7.18 9.84
N ALA A 119 -6.56 7.35 10.45
CA ALA A 119 -5.34 7.75 9.74
C ALA A 119 -4.93 6.70 8.69
N SER A 120 -4.96 5.41 9.07
CA SER A 120 -4.64 4.30 8.16
C SER A 120 -5.61 4.24 6.97
N LEU A 121 -6.92 4.30 7.24
CA LEU A 121 -7.95 4.29 6.19
C LEU A 121 -7.85 5.50 5.25
N ASN A 122 -7.64 6.70 5.79
CA ASN A 122 -7.49 7.91 4.99
C ASN A 122 -6.21 7.89 4.14
N ALA A 123 -5.11 7.34 4.67
CA ALA A 123 -3.87 7.18 3.91
C ALA A 123 -4.07 6.19 2.77
N PHE A 124 -4.74 5.07 3.04
CA PHE A 124 -5.08 4.07 2.03
C PHE A 124 -6.00 4.62 0.94
N GLU A 125 -7.08 5.32 1.31
CA GLU A 125 -8.01 5.91 0.35
C GLU A 125 -7.29 6.85 -0.63
N LYS A 126 -6.44 7.75 -0.10
CA LYS A 126 -5.63 8.65 -0.94
C LYS A 126 -4.69 7.89 -1.87
N LEU A 127 -4.00 6.88 -1.35
CA LEU A 127 -3.09 6.07 -2.14
C LEU A 127 -3.85 5.31 -3.25
N HIS A 128 -4.97 4.69 -2.89
CA HIS A 128 -5.84 3.96 -3.80
C HIS A 128 -6.35 4.86 -4.92
N THR A 129 -6.84 6.07 -4.61
CA THR A 129 -7.27 7.03 -5.63
C THR A 129 -6.15 7.38 -6.61
N ILE A 130 -4.93 7.64 -6.11
CA ILE A 130 -3.78 7.98 -6.94
C ILE A 130 -3.41 6.80 -7.84
N LEU A 131 -3.18 5.62 -7.26
CA LEU A 131 -2.74 4.45 -8.01
C LEU A 131 -3.81 3.94 -8.96
N LYS A 132 -5.10 3.94 -8.59
CA LYS A 132 -6.20 3.58 -9.48
C LYS A 132 -6.21 4.44 -10.74
N LYS A 133 -6.11 5.77 -10.58
CA LYS A 133 -6.01 6.70 -11.71
C LYS A 133 -4.79 6.39 -12.58
N LYS A 134 -3.62 6.16 -11.97
CA LYS A 134 -2.37 5.86 -12.70
C LYS A 134 -2.41 4.52 -13.44
N ILE A 135 -3.07 3.51 -12.86
CA ILE A 135 -3.28 2.19 -13.47
C ILE A 135 -4.24 2.33 -14.67
N GLN A 136 -5.31 3.11 -14.54
CA GLN A 136 -6.23 3.46 -15.62
C GLN A 136 -5.53 4.20 -16.77
N GLU A 137 -4.71 5.20 -16.46
CA GLU A 137 -3.89 5.92 -17.44
C GLU A 137 -2.90 4.98 -18.16
N ALA A 138 -2.45 3.93 -17.48
CA ALA A 138 -1.58 2.90 -18.05
C ALA A 138 -2.34 1.82 -18.85
N GLY A 139 -3.68 1.91 -18.96
CA GLY A 139 -4.52 0.99 -19.73
C GLY A 139 -4.89 -0.30 -19.01
N GLU A 140 -5.01 -0.27 -17.69
CA GLU A 140 -5.57 -1.36 -16.86
C GLU A 140 -6.68 -0.84 -15.96
N GLU A 141 -7.59 -1.72 -15.57
CA GLU A 141 -8.64 -1.38 -14.61
C GLU A 141 -8.59 -2.30 -13.39
N ILE A 142 -8.94 -1.73 -12.25
CA ILE A 142 -9.13 -2.40 -10.98
C ILE A 142 -10.47 -1.97 -10.40
N GLU A 143 -11.19 -2.91 -9.79
CA GLU A 143 -12.51 -2.69 -9.20
C GLU A 143 -12.48 -1.61 -8.10
#